data_AF-A0A7X6RUX9-F1
#
_entry.id   AF-A0A7X6RUX9-F1
#
_cell.length_a   1.000
_cell.length_b   1.000
_cell.length_c   1.000
_cell.angle_alpha   90.00
_cell.angle_beta   90.00
_cell.angle_gamma   90.00
#
_symmetry.space_group_name_H-M   'P 1'
#
loop_
_entity.id
_entity.type
_entity.pdbx_description
1 polymer ?
#
loop_
_entity_poly.entity_id
_entity_poly.type
_entity_poly.pdbx_seq_one_letter_code
_entity_poly.pdbx_strand_id
1 'polypeptide(L)'
;MSEDFGGPLGEVWIAPREYELGAERWQSAAIEQLARAIDPLLGQVGRETLHDLPEPEDEQASTPSSETPLFRSVRIEHQWTWSAEDVLKFDVDSYLCQLYETAESVGGQMVSAMLHHISAIADEYGQTLSAEGRNFYDLLIEVAEKMDIDFDDDGKPTTMIVVNPETYKKLQADGPTPEQEAKLQTVFDLKRKEWSASRSRRDLP
;
A
#
# COMPACT_ATOMS: atom_id res chain seq x y z
N MET A 1 19.25 -29.03 40.05
CA MET A 1 17.90 -29.60 40.19
C MET A 1 17.31 -29.53 38.81
N SER A 2 17.44 -30.64 38.10
CA SER A 2 17.12 -30.78 36.68
C SER A 2 15.76 -31.43 36.62
N GLU A 3 14.75 -30.73 36.09
CA GLU A 3 13.47 -31.36 35.79
C GLU A 3 13.55 -31.99 34.40
N ASP A 4 13.41 -33.31 34.47
CA ASP A 4 13.50 -34.29 33.39
C ASP A 4 12.18 -34.23 32.59
N PHE A 5 12.21 -33.65 31.39
CA PHE A 5 11.09 -33.74 30.46
C PHE A 5 11.05 -35.13 29.83
N GLY A 6 10.64 -36.11 30.63
CA GLY A 6 10.24 -37.45 30.18
C GLY A 6 8.90 -37.39 29.44
N GLY A 7 8.92 -36.88 28.20
CA GLY A 7 7.82 -37.06 27.24
C GLY A 7 7.95 -38.41 26.50
N PRO A 8 6.83 -39.04 26.11
CA PRO A 8 6.86 -40.32 25.40
C PRO A 8 7.64 -40.18 24.08
N LEU A 9 8.40 -41.22 23.74
CA LEU A 9 9.23 -41.37 22.54
C LEU A 9 8.57 -40.73 21.32
N GLY A 10 9.24 -39.72 20.76
CA GLY A 10 8.74 -38.86 19.70
C GLY A 10 8.14 -39.64 18.53
N GLU A 11 6.89 -39.31 18.20
CA GLU A 11 6.34 -39.61 16.89
C GLU A 11 7.33 -39.10 15.84
N VAL A 12 7.84 -40.00 15.02
CA VAL A 12 8.60 -39.64 13.83
C VAL A 12 7.62 -38.91 12.92
N TRP A 13 7.68 -37.58 12.93
CA TRP A 13 6.91 -36.74 12.03
C TRP A 13 7.46 -36.90 10.62
N ILE A 14 6.77 -37.65 9.76
CA ILE A 14 7.19 -37.96 8.37
C ILE A 14 6.56 -36.94 7.40
N ALA A 15 6.50 -35.66 7.74
CA ALA A 15 6.15 -34.64 6.76
C ALA A 15 7.41 -34.27 5.96
N PRO A 16 7.44 -34.45 4.63
CA PRO A 16 8.49 -33.90 3.81
C PRO A 16 8.58 -32.38 4.00
N ARG A 17 9.81 -31.86 4.14
CA ARG A 17 10.07 -30.42 4.27
C ARG A 17 9.47 -29.62 3.13
N GLU A 18 9.34 -30.24 1.96
CA GLU A 18 8.72 -29.67 0.77
C GLU A 18 7.25 -29.29 0.99
N TYR A 19 6.53 -30.00 1.86
CA TYR A 19 5.14 -29.64 2.19
C TYR A 19 5.06 -28.44 3.10
N GLU A 20 5.97 -28.30 4.07
CA GLU A 20 6.05 -27.12 4.94
C GLU A 20 6.36 -25.87 4.12
N LEU A 21 7.40 -25.94 3.28
CA LEU A 21 7.79 -24.85 2.38
C LEU A 21 6.68 -24.53 1.36
N GLY A 22 5.99 -25.55 0.86
CA GLY A 22 4.86 -25.38 -0.06
C GLY A 22 3.69 -24.66 0.61
N ALA A 23 3.34 -25.06 1.83
CA ALA A 23 2.27 -24.46 2.61
C ALA A 23 2.58 -23.00 2.96
N GLU A 24 3.79 -22.72 3.43
CA GLU A 24 4.25 -21.36 3.73
C GLU A 24 4.16 -20.47 2.48
N ARG A 25 4.74 -20.89 1.35
CA ARG A 25 4.71 -20.12 0.11
C ARG A 25 3.31 -19.87 -0.40
N TRP A 26 2.45 -20.90 -0.34
CA TRP A 26 1.06 -20.75 -0.74
C TRP A 26 0.32 -19.77 0.17
N GLN A 27 0.49 -19.88 1.48
CA GLN A 27 -0.14 -19.02 2.46
C GLN A 27 0.32 -17.56 2.31
N SER A 28 1.63 -17.31 2.20
CA SER A 28 2.18 -15.97 1.95
C SER A 28 1.62 -15.37 0.66
N ALA A 29 1.62 -16.13 -0.44
CA ALA A 29 1.06 -15.68 -1.70
C ALA A 29 -0.46 -15.41 -1.60
N ALA A 30 -1.20 -16.24 -0.87
CA ALA A 30 -2.63 -16.05 -0.67
C ALA A 30 -2.93 -14.77 0.13
N ILE A 31 -2.20 -14.53 1.22
CA ILE A 31 -2.31 -13.29 2.03
C ILE A 31 -2.01 -12.08 1.16
N GLU A 32 -0.91 -12.09 0.40
CA GLU A 32 -0.52 -10.97 -0.47
C GLU A 32 -1.58 -10.67 -1.53
N GLN A 33 -2.10 -11.70 -2.20
CA GLN A 33 -3.12 -11.55 -3.23
C GLN A 33 -4.45 -11.08 -2.64
N LEU A 34 -4.85 -11.62 -1.49
CA LEU A 34 -6.06 -11.20 -0.78
C LEU A 34 -5.94 -9.76 -0.30
N ALA A 35 -4.80 -9.36 0.27
CA ALA A 35 -4.58 -7.99 0.75
C ALA A 35 -4.76 -6.97 -0.39
N ARG A 36 -4.27 -7.28 -1.60
CA ARG A 36 -4.46 -6.45 -2.80
C ARG A 36 -5.89 -6.46 -3.34
N ALA A 37 -6.59 -7.58 -3.21
CA ALA A 37 -7.98 -7.69 -3.62
C ALA A 37 -8.92 -6.93 -2.67
N ILE A 38 -8.58 -6.91 -1.37
CA ILE A 38 -9.32 -6.22 -0.31
C ILE A 38 -9.05 -4.72 -0.36
N ASP A 39 -7.77 -4.32 -0.46
CA ASP A 39 -7.37 -2.91 -0.42
C ASP A 39 -7.18 -2.33 -1.85
N PRO A 40 -8.03 -1.37 -2.27
CA PRO A 40 -7.97 -0.81 -3.62
C PRO A 40 -6.68 -0.04 -3.92
N LEU A 41 -6.00 0.51 -2.91
CA LEU A 41 -4.74 1.24 -3.09
C LEU A 41 -3.63 0.24 -3.46
N LEU A 42 -3.53 -0.86 -2.72
CA LEU A 42 -2.54 -1.91 -3.02
C LEU A 42 -2.80 -2.59 -4.37
N GLY A 43 -4.05 -2.71 -4.78
CA GLY A 43 -4.42 -3.23 -6.10
C GLY A 43 -3.95 -2.35 -7.27
N GLN A 44 -3.81 -1.04 -7.06
CA GLN A 44 -3.39 -0.09 -8.09
C GLN A 44 -1.87 0.13 -8.13
N VAL A 45 -1.17 -0.16 -7.03
CA VAL A 45 0.29 -0.02 -6.97
C VAL A 45 0.98 -1.22 -7.62
N GLY A 46 1.85 -0.93 -8.60
CA GLY A 46 2.65 -1.92 -9.31
C GLY A 46 3.60 -2.69 -8.38
N ARG A 47 4.00 -3.90 -8.81
CA ARG A 47 5.02 -4.68 -8.11
C ARG A 47 6.26 -4.78 -8.97
N GLU A 48 7.40 -4.44 -8.38
CA GLU A 48 8.70 -4.75 -8.93
C GLU A 48 9.42 -5.70 -7.99
N THR A 49 9.95 -6.79 -8.54
CA THR A 49 10.80 -7.70 -7.77
C THR A 49 12.22 -7.20 -7.91
N LEU A 50 12.76 -6.68 -6.82
CA LEU A 50 14.16 -6.29 -6.75
C LEU A 50 15.00 -7.53 -6.44
N HIS A 51 16.00 -7.81 -7.28
CA HIS A 51 16.89 -8.96 -7.12
C HIS A 51 18.05 -8.69 -6.16
N ASP A 52 18.44 -7.41 -6.00
CA ASP A 52 19.51 -6.96 -5.12
C ASP A 52 18.92 -6.11 -3.98
N LEU A 53 18.37 -6.78 -2.98
CA LEU A 53 18.04 -6.14 -1.70
C LEU A 53 19.22 -6.37 -0.72
N PRO A 54 19.56 -5.38 0.13
CA PRO A 54 20.51 -5.61 1.22
C PRO A 54 20.03 -6.76 2.11
N GLU A 55 20.95 -7.63 2.56
CA GLU A 55 20.57 -8.75 3.42
C GLU A 55 20.07 -8.22 4.78
N PRO A 56 19.10 -8.89 5.43
CA PRO A 56 18.59 -8.47 6.74
C PRO A 56 19.67 -8.49 7.85
N GLU A 57 20.77 -9.21 7.65
CA GLU A 57 21.94 -9.17 8.56
C GLU A 57 22.74 -7.86 8.40
N ASP A 58 22.76 -7.29 7.19
CA ASP A 58 23.33 -5.97 6.93
C ASP A 58 22.49 -4.85 7.58
N GLU A 59 21.17 -5.03 7.77
CA GLU A 59 20.31 -4.08 8.48
C GLU A 59 20.63 -3.97 9.98
N GLN A 60 21.06 -5.06 10.64
CA GLN A 60 21.46 -5.02 12.06
C GLN A 60 22.85 -4.43 12.28
N ALA A 61 23.74 -4.53 11.27
CA ALA A 61 25.06 -3.91 11.26
C ALA A 61 25.06 -2.48 10.69
N SER A 62 23.93 -2.03 10.11
CA SER A 62 23.81 -0.72 9.50
C SER A 62 23.73 0.37 10.56
N THR A 63 24.80 1.15 10.67
CA THR A 63 24.68 2.61 10.90
C THR A 63 23.54 3.20 10.05
N PRO A 64 22.94 4.35 10.43
CA PRO A 64 21.78 4.98 9.77
C PRO A 64 21.98 5.44 8.30
N SER A 65 22.94 4.86 7.58
CA SER A 65 23.46 5.19 6.26
C SER A 65 22.78 4.42 5.10
N SER A 66 21.96 3.39 5.36
CA SER A 66 21.32 2.59 4.31
C SER A 66 19.87 2.99 4.02
N GLU A 67 19.23 3.75 4.92
CA GLU A 67 17.96 4.42 4.65
C GLU A 67 18.24 5.71 3.86
N THR A 68 17.80 5.75 2.61
CA THR A 68 17.75 7.01 1.87
C THR A 68 16.34 7.58 1.99
N PRO A 69 16.12 8.89 1.77
CA PRO A 69 14.77 9.46 1.76
C PRO A 69 13.82 8.77 0.76
N LEU A 70 14.38 8.07 -0.24
CA LEU A 70 13.66 7.36 -1.29
C LEU A 70 13.50 5.85 -1.02
N PHE A 71 14.10 5.31 0.05
CA PHE A 71 14.01 3.90 0.40
C PHE A 71 13.98 3.71 1.92
N ARG A 72 12.89 3.13 2.40
CA ARG A 72 12.70 2.74 3.80
C ARG A 72 12.08 1.35 3.88
N SER A 73 12.69 0.48 4.70
CA SER A 73 12.09 -0.81 5.04
C SER A 73 10.98 -0.61 6.07
N VAL A 74 9.90 -1.39 5.91
CA VAL A 74 8.76 -1.40 6.84
C VAL A 74 8.63 -2.82 7.35
N ARG A 75 8.71 -2.96 8.67
CA ARG A 75 8.42 -4.24 9.32
C ARG A 75 6.91 -4.41 9.43
N ILE A 76 6.41 -5.50 8.87
CA ILE A 76 5.02 -5.92 8.97
C ILE A 76 4.98 -7.15 9.86
N GLU A 77 4.09 -7.15 10.84
CA GLU A 77 3.96 -8.27 11.77
C GLU A 77 2.48 -8.60 11.97
N HIS A 78 2.16 -9.89 11.94
CA HIS A 78 0.82 -10.37 12.25
C HIS A 78 0.92 -11.59 13.15
N GLN A 79 0.17 -11.59 14.24
CA GLN A 79 0.17 -12.67 15.21
C GLN A 79 -0.93 -13.68 14.90
N TRP A 80 -0.55 -14.93 14.66
CA TRP A 80 -1.47 -16.04 14.40
C TRP A 80 -1.74 -16.80 15.70
N THR A 81 -3.00 -17.11 15.99
CA THR A 81 -3.37 -17.97 17.13
C THR A 81 -4.29 -19.08 16.66
N TRP A 82 -3.88 -20.33 16.88
CA TRP A 82 -4.65 -21.51 16.50
C TRP A 82 -5.18 -22.24 17.72
N SER A 83 -6.43 -22.70 17.64
CA SER A 83 -6.94 -23.74 18.52
C SER A 83 -6.44 -25.09 18.05
N ALA A 84 -5.86 -25.88 18.95
CA ALA A 84 -5.49 -27.27 18.63
C ALA A 84 -6.71 -28.11 18.21
N GLU A 85 -7.91 -27.76 18.70
CA GLU A 85 -9.14 -28.44 18.35
C GLU A 85 -9.55 -28.20 16.88
N ASP A 86 -9.37 -26.98 16.37
CA ASP A 86 -9.69 -26.62 14.99
C ASP A 86 -8.75 -27.32 14.01
N VAL A 87 -7.47 -27.43 14.38
CA VAL A 87 -6.46 -28.18 13.62
C VAL A 87 -6.82 -29.66 13.55
N LEU A 88 -7.20 -30.27 14.68
CA LEU A 88 -7.56 -31.69 14.74
C LEU A 88 -8.86 -32.00 13.97
N LYS A 89 -9.80 -31.06 13.95
CA LYS A 89 -11.06 -31.18 13.18
C LYS A 89 -10.90 -30.85 11.70
N PHE A 90 -9.74 -30.33 11.30
CA PHE A 90 -9.49 -29.84 9.95
C PHE A 90 -10.54 -28.81 9.53
N ASP A 91 -10.81 -27.84 10.41
CA ASP A 91 -11.78 -26.78 10.14
C ASP A 91 -11.23 -25.78 9.12
N VAL A 92 -11.55 -26.03 7.86
CA VAL A 92 -11.14 -25.21 6.72
C VAL A 92 -11.78 -23.82 6.77
N ASP A 93 -13.00 -23.70 7.27
CA ASP A 93 -13.71 -22.41 7.29
C ASP A 93 -13.03 -21.45 8.27
N SER A 94 -12.70 -21.94 9.47
CA SER A 94 -11.93 -21.18 10.45
C SER A 94 -10.55 -20.78 9.90
N TYR A 95 -9.88 -21.68 9.18
CA TYR A 95 -8.60 -21.38 8.53
C TYR A 95 -8.72 -20.24 7.51
N LEU A 96 -9.72 -20.30 6.63
CA LEU A 96 -9.94 -19.30 5.59
C LEU A 96 -10.35 -17.93 6.17
N CYS A 97 -11.13 -17.90 7.25
CA CYS A 97 -11.44 -16.67 7.97
C CYS A 97 -10.18 -16.00 8.52
N GLN A 98 -9.30 -16.76 9.19
CA GLN A 98 -8.04 -16.23 9.70
C GLN A 98 -7.11 -15.74 8.58
N LEU A 99 -7.09 -16.44 7.45
CA LEU A 99 -6.33 -16.01 6.27
C LEU A 99 -6.82 -14.66 5.75
N TYR A 100 -8.13 -14.46 5.69
CA TYR A 100 -8.75 -13.20 5.29
C TYR A 100 -8.44 -12.07 6.29
N GLU A 101 -8.61 -12.30 7.59
CA GLU A 101 -8.30 -11.33 8.66
C GLU A 101 -6.81 -10.94 8.63
N THR A 102 -5.93 -11.91 8.36
CA THR A 102 -4.51 -11.64 8.19
C THR A 102 -4.25 -10.77 6.98
N ALA A 103 -4.88 -11.06 5.84
CA ALA A 103 -4.74 -10.26 4.63
C ALA A 103 -5.22 -8.81 4.83
N GLU A 104 -6.34 -8.62 5.52
CA GLU A 104 -6.85 -7.29 5.88
C GLU A 104 -5.85 -6.54 6.79
N SER A 105 -5.34 -7.21 7.82
CA SER A 105 -4.37 -6.61 8.76
C SER A 105 -3.04 -6.26 8.08
N VAL A 106 -2.48 -7.18 7.29
CA VAL A 106 -1.23 -6.97 6.54
C VAL A 106 -1.41 -5.86 5.51
N GLY A 107 -2.51 -5.87 4.76
CA GLY A 107 -2.83 -4.82 3.79
C GLY A 107 -2.94 -3.44 4.44
N GLY A 108 -3.66 -3.34 5.56
CA GLY A 108 -3.78 -2.10 6.33
C GLY A 108 -2.44 -1.57 6.83
N GLN A 109 -1.56 -2.45 7.32
CA GLN A 109 -0.19 -2.07 7.73
C GLN A 109 0.62 -1.54 6.54
N MET A 110 0.57 -2.22 5.39
CA MET A 110 1.27 -1.78 4.17
C MET A 110 0.82 -0.40 3.72
N VAL A 111 -0.49 -0.17 3.60
CA VAL A 111 -1.05 1.12 3.18
C VAL A 111 -0.71 2.22 4.17
N SER A 112 -0.87 1.95 5.47
CA SER A 112 -0.55 2.92 6.52
C SER A 112 0.92 3.34 6.46
N ALA A 113 1.84 2.38 6.30
CA ALA A 113 3.25 2.67 6.21
C ALA A 113 3.61 3.45 4.94
N MET A 114 3.02 3.08 3.79
CA MET A 114 3.18 3.79 2.53
C MET A 114 2.75 5.26 2.65
N LEU A 115 1.54 5.52 3.17
CA LEU A 115 1.02 6.88 3.34
C LEU A 115 1.85 7.69 4.34
N HIS A 116 2.28 7.07 5.44
CA HIS A 116 3.16 7.72 6.42
C HIS A 116 4.51 8.11 5.80
N HIS A 117 5.08 7.24 4.95
CA HIS A 117 6.32 7.54 4.26
C HIS A 117 6.15 8.69 3.25
N ILE A 118 5.08 8.67 2.43
CA ILE A 118 4.76 9.77 1.52
C ILE A 118 4.60 11.09 2.27
N SER A 119 3.88 11.08 3.41
CA SER A 119 3.71 12.27 4.25
C SER A 119 5.04 12.80 4.77
N ALA A 120 5.91 11.92 5.26
CA ALA A 120 7.22 12.32 5.79
C ALA A 120 8.09 12.99 4.71
N ILE A 121 8.11 12.43 3.50
CA ILE A 121 8.82 13.04 2.36
C ILE A 121 8.17 14.38 1.99
N ALA A 122 6.84 14.45 1.91
CA ALA A 122 6.15 15.68 1.56
C ALA A 122 6.46 16.81 2.57
N ASP A 123 6.54 16.48 3.86
CA ASP A 123 6.93 17.44 4.91
C ASP A 123 8.40 17.86 4.79
N GLU A 124 9.31 16.91 4.54
CA GLU A 124 10.76 17.18 4.39
C GLU A 124 11.05 18.13 3.23
N TYR A 125 10.38 17.94 2.09
CA TYR A 125 10.56 18.77 0.90
C TYR A 125 9.61 19.98 0.84
N GLY A 126 8.82 20.23 1.90
CA GLY A 126 7.90 21.37 1.97
C GLY A 126 6.78 21.34 0.92
N GLN A 127 6.37 20.14 0.49
CA GLN A 127 5.27 19.90 -0.44
C GLN A 127 3.91 19.82 0.27
N THR A 128 3.89 19.85 1.60
CA THR A 128 2.67 19.85 2.40
C THR A 128 1.95 21.20 2.33
N LEU A 129 0.67 21.17 1.96
CA LEU A 129 -0.21 22.34 1.96
C LEU A 129 -1.22 22.23 3.09
N SER A 130 -1.32 23.27 3.92
CA SER A 130 -2.35 23.34 4.97
C SER A 130 -3.70 23.74 4.37
N ALA A 131 -4.71 22.91 4.65
CA ALA A 131 -6.12 23.18 4.36
C ALA A 131 -6.85 23.88 5.52
N GLU A 132 -6.16 24.23 6.62
CA GLU A 132 -6.80 24.82 7.80
C GLU A 132 -7.49 26.15 7.45
N GLY A 133 -8.81 26.21 7.69
CA GLY A 133 -9.63 27.39 7.38
C GLY A 133 -9.85 27.66 5.88
N ARG A 134 -9.41 26.76 4.99
CA ARG A 134 -9.55 26.90 3.53
C ARG A 134 -10.55 25.88 2.96
N ASN A 135 -11.14 26.20 1.81
CA ASN A 135 -11.96 25.25 1.07
C ASN A 135 -11.06 24.24 0.35
N PHE A 136 -11.43 22.95 0.40
CA PHE A 136 -10.68 21.87 -0.22
C PHE A 136 -10.50 22.04 -1.74
N TYR A 137 -11.53 22.52 -2.46
CA TYR A 137 -11.45 22.68 -3.91
C TYR A 137 -10.48 23.79 -4.33
N ASP A 138 -10.33 24.85 -3.54
CA ASP A 138 -9.31 25.88 -3.81
C ASP A 138 -7.90 25.31 -3.66
N LEU A 139 -7.69 24.45 -2.65
CA LEU A 139 -6.42 23.76 -2.45
C LEU A 139 -6.16 22.72 -3.55
N LEU A 140 -7.21 22.01 -3.98
CA LEU A 140 -7.11 21.06 -5.09
C LEU A 140 -6.71 21.76 -6.41
N ILE A 141 -7.28 22.93 -6.69
CA ILE A 141 -6.89 23.74 -7.86
C ILE A 141 -5.42 24.15 -7.75
N GLU A 142 -4.99 24.64 -6.58
CA GLU A 142 -3.60 25.03 -6.34
C GLU A 142 -2.62 23.85 -6.54
N VAL A 143 -2.99 22.66 -6.09
CA VAL A 143 -2.21 21.44 -6.31
C VAL A 143 -2.19 21.07 -7.80
N ALA A 144 -3.34 21.08 -8.46
CA ALA A 144 -3.47 20.73 -9.88
C ALA A 144 -2.68 21.67 -10.80
N GLU A 145 -2.52 22.94 -10.43
CA GLU A 145 -1.69 23.89 -11.16
C GLU A 145 -0.19 23.55 -11.05
N LYS A 146 0.27 23.17 -9.85
CA LYS A 146 1.69 22.90 -9.56
C LYS A 146 2.15 21.51 -9.97
N MET A 147 1.25 20.53 -9.95
CA MET A 147 1.58 19.13 -10.22
C MET A 147 1.46 18.81 -11.70
N ASP A 148 2.30 17.87 -12.18
CA ASP A 148 2.11 17.26 -13.49
C ASP A 148 1.06 16.17 -13.39
N ILE A 149 0.08 16.21 -14.30
CA ILE A 149 -1.06 15.31 -14.32
C ILE A 149 -0.95 14.47 -15.58
N ASP A 150 -0.89 13.16 -15.40
CA ASP A 150 -0.98 12.20 -16.49
C ASP A 150 -2.45 11.93 -16.85
N PHE A 151 -2.66 11.61 -18.12
CA PHE A 151 -3.98 11.33 -18.70
C PHE A 151 -3.98 9.96 -19.38
N ASP A 152 -5.13 9.29 -19.34
CA ASP A 152 -5.39 8.06 -20.11
C ASP A 152 -5.73 8.37 -21.59
N ASP A 153 -5.95 7.33 -22.39
CA ASP A 153 -6.28 7.46 -23.82
C ASP A 153 -7.63 8.18 -24.06
N ASP A 154 -8.53 8.20 -23.07
CA ASP A 154 -9.80 8.92 -23.09
C ASP A 154 -9.66 10.39 -22.60
N GLY A 155 -8.45 10.80 -22.23
CA GLY A 155 -8.14 12.16 -21.77
C GLY A 155 -8.62 12.45 -20.34
N LYS A 156 -8.85 11.42 -19.53
CA LYS A 156 -9.15 11.54 -18.09
C LYS A 156 -7.87 11.45 -17.27
N PRO A 157 -7.77 12.23 -16.19
CA PRO A 157 -6.60 12.19 -15.33
C PRO A 157 -6.48 10.83 -14.64
N THR A 158 -5.28 10.25 -14.63
CA THR A 158 -4.99 8.97 -13.94
C THR A 158 -4.57 9.16 -12.48
N THR A 159 -4.60 10.40 -11.99
CA THR A 159 -4.20 10.75 -10.64
C THR A 159 -5.18 10.20 -9.61
N MET A 160 -4.66 9.45 -8.65
CA MET A 160 -5.42 9.00 -7.49
C MET A 160 -5.35 10.04 -6.37
N ILE A 161 -6.50 10.38 -5.79
CA ILE A 161 -6.59 11.24 -4.61
C ILE A 161 -7.15 10.42 -3.45
N VAL A 162 -6.36 10.30 -2.38
CA VAL A 162 -6.77 9.61 -1.15
C VAL A 162 -7.30 10.65 -0.17
N VAL A 163 -8.53 10.45 0.30
CA VAL A 163 -9.19 11.33 1.28
C VAL A 163 -9.73 10.52 2.44
N ASN A 164 -9.68 11.10 3.65
CA ASN A 164 -10.35 10.53 4.80
C ASN A 164 -11.87 10.42 4.55
N PRO A 165 -12.54 9.33 4.96
CA PRO A 165 -13.99 9.16 4.79
C PRO A 165 -14.85 10.34 5.30
N GLU A 166 -14.46 11.00 6.39
CA GLU A 166 -15.18 12.17 6.91
C GLU A 166 -15.07 13.37 5.98
N THR A 167 -13.86 13.61 5.44
CA THR A 167 -13.64 14.65 4.43
C THR A 167 -14.41 14.34 3.17
N TYR A 168 -14.41 13.08 2.72
CA TYR A 168 -15.18 12.66 1.54
C TYR A 168 -16.69 12.93 1.70
N LYS A 169 -17.27 12.63 2.87
CA LYS A 169 -18.69 12.94 3.14
C LYS A 169 -18.97 14.44 3.08
N LYS A 170 -18.07 15.28 3.60
CA LYS A 170 -18.20 16.73 3.49
C LYS A 170 -18.12 17.20 2.04
N LEU A 171 -17.22 16.64 1.24
CA LEU A 171 -17.08 16.98 -0.18
C LEU A 171 -18.28 16.55 -1.03
N GLN A 172 -18.95 15.45 -0.68
CA GLN A 172 -20.22 15.07 -1.32
C GLN A 172 -21.35 16.04 -0.98
N ALA A 173 -21.38 16.54 0.25
CA ALA A 173 -22.42 17.47 0.69
C ALA A 173 -22.20 18.88 0.13
N ASP A 174 -20.97 19.37 0.22
CA ASP A 174 -20.53 20.68 -0.23
C ASP A 174 -19.67 20.49 -1.49
N GLY A 175 -20.34 20.34 -2.64
CA GLY A 175 -19.68 20.27 -3.94
C GLY A 175 -18.92 21.55 -4.32
N PRO A 176 -18.16 21.54 -5.42
CA PRO A 176 -17.46 22.72 -5.88
C PRO A 176 -18.46 23.81 -6.27
N THR A 177 -18.11 25.07 -6.00
CA THR A 177 -18.87 26.21 -6.55
C THR A 177 -18.69 26.29 -8.08
N PRO A 178 -19.63 26.90 -8.82
CA PRO A 178 -19.50 27.03 -10.28
C PRO A 178 -18.21 27.73 -10.74
N GLU A 179 -17.70 28.69 -9.95
CA GLU A 179 -16.44 29.36 -10.23
C GLU A 179 -15.23 28.44 -10.04
N GLN A 180 -15.25 27.61 -8.99
CA GLN A 180 -14.19 26.62 -8.73
C GLN A 180 -14.20 25.53 -9.81
N GLU A 181 -15.38 25.06 -10.21
CA GLU A 181 -15.52 24.07 -11.27
C GLU A 181 -14.96 24.61 -12.61
N ALA A 182 -15.30 25.85 -12.98
CA ALA A 182 -14.78 26.48 -14.19
C ALA A 182 -13.25 26.66 -14.16
N LYS A 183 -12.69 27.04 -13.00
CA LYS A 183 -11.23 27.14 -12.81
C LYS A 183 -10.55 25.79 -12.94
N LEU A 184 -11.06 24.79 -12.22
CA LEU A 184 -10.50 23.44 -12.23
C LEU A 184 -10.52 22.85 -13.65
N GLN A 185 -11.62 23.03 -14.39
CA GLN A 185 -11.72 22.60 -15.78
C GLN A 185 -10.69 23.30 -16.68
N THR A 186 -10.50 24.60 -16.50
CA THR A 186 -9.49 25.37 -17.25
C THR A 186 -8.08 24.85 -17.00
N VAL A 187 -7.74 24.54 -15.75
CA VAL A 187 -6.44 23.94 -15.38
C VAL A 187 -6.26 22.58 -16.04
N PHE A 188 -7.26 21.70 -15.98
CA PHE A 188 -7.19 20.39 -16.62
C PHE A 188 -7.08 20.47 -18.15
N ASP A 189 -7.80 21.39 -18.79
CA ASP A 189 -7.72 21.57 -20.25
C ASP A 189 -6.36 22.09 -20.70
N LEU A 190 -5.70 22.94 -19.90
CA LEU A 190 -4.32 23.37 -20.15
C LEU A 190 -3.35 22.20 -20.00
N LYS A 191 -3.43 21.46 -18.89
CA LYS A 191 -2.57 20.28 -18.62
C LYS A 191 -2.73 19.21 -19.69
N ARG A 192 -3.96 18.95 -20.18
CA ARG A 192 -4.21 18.00 -21.28
C ARG A 192 -3.53 18.44 -22.58
N LYS A 193 -3.55 19.75 -22.88
CA LYS A 193 -2.85 20.31 -24.06
C LYS A 193 -1.34 20.17 -23.94
N GLU A 194 -0.79 20.43 -22.76
CA GLU A 194 0.64 20.27 -22.48
C GLU A 194 1.08 18.80 -22.62
N TRP A 195 0.31 17.88 -22.02
CA TRP A 195 0.55 16.44 -22.09
C TRP A 195 0.53 15.92 -23.53
N SER A 196 -0.50 16.27 -24.30
CA SER A 196 -0.61 15.87 -25.72
C SER A 196 0.51 16.48 -26.60
N ALA A 197 0.90 17.73 -26.35
CA ALA A 197 2.01 18.37 -27.05
C ALA A 197 3.37 17.74 -26.71
N SER A 198 3.53 17.20 -25.49
CA SER A 198 4.72 16.45 -25.07
C SER A 198 4.81 15.09 -25.78
N ARG A 199 3.72 14.31 -25.84
CA ARG A 199 3.69 13.05 -26.59
C ARG A 199 3.89 13.25 -28.08
N SER A 200 3.23 14.23 -28.69
CA SER A 200 3.40 14.52 -30.12
C SER A 200 4.83 14.91 -30.47
N ARG A 201 5.62 15.44 -29.53
CA ARG A 201 7.06 15.73 -29.74
C ARG A 201 7.95 14.49 -29.67
N ARG A 202 7.56 13.45 -28.93
CA ARG A 202 8.27 12.16 -28.89
C ARG A 202 8.08 11.31 -30.14
N ASP A 203 6.96 11.50 -30.85
CA ASP A 203 6.62 10.79 -32.09
C ASP A 203 7.09 11.49 -33.37
N LEU A 204 7.86 12.59 -33.26
CA LEU A 204 8.51 13.21 -34.42
C LEU A 204 9.81 12.46 -34.74
N PRO A 205 9.98 11.98 -36.00
CA PRO A 205 11.14 11.18 -36.43
C PRO A 205 12.47 11.93 -36.41
#